data_AF-A0A660QAW3-F1
#
_entry.id   AF-A0A660QAW3-F1
#
_cell.length_a   1.000
_cell.length_b   1.000
_cell.length_c   1.000
_cell.angle_alpha   90.00
_cell.angle_beta   90.00
_cell.angle_gamma   90.00
#
_symmetry.space_group_name_H-M   'P 1'
#
loop_
_entity.id
_entity.type
_entity.pdbx_description
1 polymer ?
#
loop_
_entity_poly.entity_id
_entity_poly.type
_entity_poly.pdbx_seq_one_letter_code
_entity_poly.pdbx_strand_id
1 'polypeptide(L)'
;LLLVADISNVFIISGNGEVIQPDDNVAAIGSGAPYVTAAARALLRNTDLGAREIVEKSMEIASEICIYTNKNISIEEIGEE
;
A
#
# COMPACT_ATOMS: atom_id res chain seq x y z
N LEU A 1 0.92 -1.48 -14.11
CA LEU A 1 1.41 -0.49 -13.12
C LEU A 1 2.51 -1.16 -12.32
N LEU A 2 3.59 -0.45 -12.06
CA LEU A 2 4.69 -0.86 -11.20
C LEU A 2 4.75 0.13 -10.03
N LEU A 3 4.96 -0.36 -8.81
CA LEU A 3 5.12 0.46 -7.61
C LEU A 3 6.53 0.22 -7.08
N VAL A 4 7.28 1.30 -6.88
CA VAL A 4 8.65 1.28 -6.36
C VAL A 4 8.78 2.29 -5.22
N ALA A 5 9.61 1.98 -4.23
CA ALA A 5 9.82 2.84 -3.08
C ALA A 5 11.27 2.76 -2.59
N ASP A 6 11.75 3.87 -2.03
CA ASP A 6 12.92 3.94 -1.17
C ASP A 6 12.52 4.59 0.18
N ILE A 7 13.50 4.86 1.05
CA ILE A 7 13.27 5.46 2.37
C ILE A 7 12.70 6.89 2.32
N SER A 8 12.67 7.54 1.16
CA SER A 8 12.29 8.95 0.99
C SER A 8 11.18 9.16 -0.04
N ASN A 9 10.98 8.23 -0.97
CA ASN A 9 10.11 8.40 -2.13
C ASN A 9 9.34 7.13 -2.46
N VAL A 10 8.15 7.32 -3.02
CA VAL A 10 7.31 6.28 -3.62
C VAL A 10 6.90 6.72 -5.01
N PHE A 11 7.00 5.83 -6.00
CA PHE A 11 6.58 6.10 -7.37
C PHE A 11 5.70 4.99 -7.92
N ILE A 12 4.71 5.39 -8.73
CA ILE A 12 3.90 4.51 -9.57
C ILE A 12 4.29 4.77 -11.02
N ILE A 13 4.69 3.69 -11.71
CA ILE A 13 5.12 3.72 -13.11
C ILE A 13 4.08 2.98 -13.97
N SER A 14 3.63 3.63 -15.04
CA SER A 14 2.65 3.07 -15.97
C SER A 14 3.32 2.47 -17.22
N GLY A 15 2.63 1.57 -17.91
CA GLY A 15 3.15 0.92 -19.12
C GLY A 15 3.28 1.86 -20.33
N ASN A 16 2.63 3.02 -20.25
CA ASN A 16 2.68 4.12 -21.21
C ASN A 16 3.75 5.17 -20.86
N GLY A 17 4.57 4.95 -19.83
CA GLY A 17 5.73 5.78 -19.53
C GLY A 17 5.47 6.96 -18.58
N GLU A 18 4.34 6.98 -17.88
CA GLU A 18 4.09 7.98 -16.84
C GLU A 18 4.76 7.55 -15.52
N VAL A 19 5.34 8.51 -14.82
CA VAL A 19 5.93 8.34 -13.49
C VAL A 19 5.23 9.30 -12.54
N ILE A 20 4.55 8.74 -11.55
CA ILE A 20 3.66 9.49 -10.66
C ILE A 20 4.16 9.31 -9.22
N GLN A 21 4.45 10.42 -8.55
CA GLN A 21 4.68 10.43 -7.11
C GLN A 21 3.33 10.66 -6.40
N PRO A 22 2.87 9.76 -5.54
CA PRO A 22 1.67 9.97 -4.74
C PRO A 22 1.88 11.11 -3.74
N ASP A 23 0.85 11.94 -3.55
CA ASP A 23 0.89 13.04 -2.56
C ASP A 23 0.72 12.57 -1.11
N ASP A 24 0.32 11.31 -0.92
CA ASP A 24 -0.01 10.72 0.38
C ASP A 24 1.05 9.72 0.81
N ASN A 25 1.17 9.45 2.10
CA ASN A 25 2.13 8.49 2.66
C ASN A 25 1.75 7.02 2.39
N VAL A 26 0.78 6.78 1.51
CA VAL A 26 0.23 5.47 1.18
C VAL A 26 0.04 5.39 -0.32
N ALA A 27 0.53 4.30 -0.91
CA ALA A 27 0.32 3.97 -2.31
C ALA A 27 -0.01 2.49 -2.47
N ALA A 28 -0.90 2.16 -3.40
CA ALA A 28 -1.24 0.79 -3.74
C ALA A 28 -1.54 0.66 -5.24
N ILE A 29 -1.28 -0.53 -5.79
CA ILE A 29 -1.60 -0.90 -7.18
C ILE A 29 -2.33 -2.24 -7.22
N GLY A 30 -2.97 -2.55 -8.35
CA GLY A 30 -3.73 -3.79 -8.54
C GLY A 30 -5.21 -3.67 -8.19
N SER A 31 -5.94 -4.78 -8.28
CA SER A 31 -7.41 -4.82 -8.15
C SER A 31 -7.94 -4.46 -6.76
N GLY A 32 -7.15 -4.72 -5.72
CA GLY A 32 -7.49 -4.40 -4.33
C GLY A 32 -7.07 -3.00 -3.88
N ALA A 33 -6.38 -2.23 -4.73
CA ALA A 33 -5.75 -0.97 -4.35
C ALA A 33 -6.69 0.07 -3.70
N PRO A 34 -7.94 0.28 -4.18
CA PRO A 34 -8.85 1.23 -3.53
C PRO A 34 -9.17 0.87 -2.08
N TYR A 35 -9.29 -0.44 -1.77
CA TYR A 35 -9.61 -0.93 -0.43
C TYR A 35 -8.42 -0.81 0.50
N VAL A 36 -7.23 -1.21 0.04
CA VAL A 36 -5.97 -1.06 0.78
C VAL A 36 -5.72 0.40 1.10
N THR A 37 -5.84 1.28 0.10
CA THR A 37 -5.58 2.72 0.26
C THR A 37 -6.55 3.35 1.26
N ALA A 38 -7.84 2.99 1.19
CA ALA A 38 -8.84 3.50 2.13
C ALA A 38 -8.58 3.02 3.57
N ALA A 39 -8.30 1.73 3.77
CA ALA A 39 -8.01 1.15 5.07
C ALA A 39 -6.72 1.75 5.68
N ALA A 40 -5.64 1.81 4.89
CA ALA A 40 -4.36 2.34 5.34
C ALA A 40 -4.48 3.81 5.73
N ARG A 41 -5.17 4.63 4.95
CA ARG A 41 -5.46 6.04 5.30
C ARG A 41 -6.23 6.16 6.61
N ALA A 42 -7.22 5.29 6.84
CA ALA A 42 -7.98 5.32 8.07
C ALA A 42 -7.12 4.97 9.28
N LEU A 43 -6.29 3.91 9.17
CA LEU A 43 -5.39 3.50 10.25
C LEU A 43 -4.32 4.57 10.54
N LEU A 44 -3.69 5.10 9.49
CA LEU A 44 -2.61 6.10 9.59
C LEU A 44 -3.09 7.43 10.23
N ARG A 45 -4.38 7.74 10.14
CA ARG A 45 -4.97 8.96 10.72
C ARG A 45 -5.51 8.79 12.15
N ASN A 46 -5.73 7.55 12.60
CA ASN A 46 -6.51 7.29 13.82
C ASN A 46 -5.85 6.30 14.78
N THR A 47 -4.60 5.90 14.51
CA THR A 47 -3.86 4.94 15.33
C THR A 47 -2.38 5.30 15.37
N ASP A 48 -1.66 4.75 16.35
CA ASP A 48 -0.20 4.86 16.48
C ASP A 48 0.54 3.63 15.91
N LEU A 49 -0.11 2.90 14.98
CA LEU A 49 0.45 1.69 14.38
C LEU A 49 1.65 2.00 13.49
N GLY A 50 2.62 1.09 13.47
CA GLY A 50 3.76 1.15 12.57
C GLY A 50 3.37 0.88 11.11
N ALA A 51 4.26 1.23 10.16
CA ALA A 51 4.02 1.04 8.73
C ALA A 51 3.70 -0.43 8.38
N ARG A 52 4.46 -1.38 8.95
CA ARG A 52 4.23 -2.82 8.80
C ARG A 52 2.81 -3.24 9.21
N GLU A 53 2.37 -2.82 10.40
CA GLU A 53 1.05 -3.18 10.94
C GLU A 53 -0.09 -2.56 10.12
N ILE A 54 0.09 -1.31 9.66
CA ILE A 54 -0.87 -0.63 8.78
C ILE A 54 -1.01 -1.41 7.47
N VAL A 55 0.09 -1.82 6.85
CA VAL A 55 0.08 -2.60 5.60
C VAL A 55 -0.61 -3.95 5.81
N GLU A 56 -0.24 -4.68 6.86
CA GLU A 56 -0.82 -5.99 7.17
C GLU A 56 -2.34 -5.92 7.32
N LYS A 57 -2.84 -5.05 8.22
CA LYS A 57 -4.29 -4.90 8.46
C LYS A 57 -5.04 -4.41 7.21
N SER A 58 -4.44 -3.52 6.43
CA SER A 58 -5.07 -2.99 5.21
C SER A 58 -5.19 -4.05 4.11
N MET A 59 -4.17 -4.91 3.98
CA MET A 59 -4.17 -6.04 3.05
C MET A 59 -5.16 -7.13 3.48
N GLU A 60 -5.26 -7.40 4.79
CA GLU A 60 -6.29 -8.30 5.34
C GLU A 60 -7.70 -7.83 4.94
N ILE A 61 -8.02 -6.55 5.15
CA ILE A 61 -9.32 -5.97 4.76
C ILE A 61 -9.53 -6.10 3.25
N ALA A 62 -8.52 -5.79 2.43
CA ALA A 62 -8.65 -5.89 0.98
C ALA A 62 -8.88 -7.33 0.50
N SER A 63 -8.30 -8.32 1.17
CA SER A 63 -8.51 -9.75 0.87
C SER A 63 -9.93 -10.24 1.13
N GLU A 64 -10.68 -9.53 1.97
CA GLU A 64 -12.08 -9.87 2.30
C GLU A 64 -13.08 -9.21 1.33
N ILE A 65 -12.65 -8.19 0.60
CA ILE A 65 -13.50 -7.40 -0.31
C ILE A 65 -13.20 -7.71 -1.78
N CYS A 66 -11.91 -7.80 -2.16
CA CYS A 66 -11.51 -8.01 -3.54
C CYS A 66 -11.38 -9.49 -3.87
N ILE A 67 -12.23 -10.01 -4.76
CA ILE A 67 -12.18 -11.43 -5.20
C ILE A 67 -10.84 -11.86 -5.85
N TYR A 68 -10.01 -10.89 -6.25
CA TYR A 68 -8.70 -11.12 -6.86
C TYR A 68 -7.52 -10.91 -5.87
N THR A 69 -7.80 -10.67 -4.60
CA THR A 69 -6.81 -10.50 -3.53
C THR A 69 -7.09 -11.52 -2.44
N ASN A 70 -6.06 -12.23 -1.96
CA ASN A 70 -6.22 -13.29 -0.96
C ASN A 70 -5.43 -12.97 0.32
N LYS A 71 -5.48 -13.88 1.30
CA LYS A 71 -4.84 -13.75 2.63
C LYS A 71 -3.36 -14.15 2.66
N ASN A 72 -2.77 -14.54 1.53
CA ASN A 72 -1.35 -14.89 1.47
C ASN A 72 -0.54 -13.62 1.24
N ILE A 73 -0.21 -12.93 2.33
CA ILE A 73 0.45 -11.61 2.30
C ILE A 73 1.94 -11.79 2.57
N SER A 74 2.79 -11.15 1.77
CA SER A 74 4.23 -11.02 2.01
C SER A 74 4.55 -9.54 2.22
N ILE A 75 5.33 -9.24 3.27
CA ILE A 75 5.64 -7.87 3.67
C ILE A 75 7.16 -7.73 3.74
N GLU A 76 7.69 -6.89 2.86
CA GLU A 76 9.09 -6.48 2.82
C GLU A 76 9.21 -5.04 3.33
N GLU A 77 10.32 -4.73 3.99
CA GLU A 77 10.56 -3.44 4.65
C GLU A 77 11.97 -2.93 4.34
N ILE A 78 12.13 -1.61 4.28
CA ILE A 78 13.39 -0.91 4.04
C ILE A 78 13.52 0.26 5.03
N GLY A 79 14.72 0.48 5.56
CA GLY A 79 14.97 1.42 6.67
C GLY A 79 15.38 0.70 7.95
N GLU A 80 15.79 1.45 8.98
CA GLU A 80 16.06 0.91 10.33
C GLU A 80 14.79 1.00 11.19
N GLU A 81 14.67 0.12 12.21
CA GLU A 81 13.62 0.15 13.25
C GLU A 81 13.62 1.44 14.08
#